data_AF-A0A7Y0L8G3-F1
#
_entry.id   AF-A0A7Y0L8G3-F1
#
_cell.length_a   1.000
_cell.length_b   1.000
_cell.length_c   1.000
_cell.angle_alpha   90.00
_cell.angle_beta   90.00
_cell.angle_gamma   90.00
#
_symmetry.space_group_name_H-M   'P 1'
#
loop_
_entity.id
_entity.type
_entity.pdbx_description
1 polymer ?
#
loop_
_entity_poly.entity_id
_entity_poly.type
_entity_poly.pdbx_seq_one_letter_code
_entity_poly.pdbx_strand_id
1 'polypeptide(L)' 'MTVVDPWAPAEAVSVPDARANRQGHFVVIDVNMKPNSTGPGRPGRANQASLVGIAASALGWTYRELIANIASQSWMAY' A
#
# COMPACT_ATOMS: atom_id res chain seq x y z
N MET A 1 -19.69 -2.25 8.49
CA MET A 1 -18.32 -2.80 8.32
C MET A 1 -18.28 -3.46 6.97
N THR A 2 -17.76 -2.79 5.96
CA THR A 2 -17.68 -3.34 4.60
C THR A 2 -16.53 -4.34 4.59
N VAL A 3 -16.83 -5.62 4.35
CA VAL A 3 -15.81 -6.62 4.05
C VAL A 3 -15.29 -6.27 2.66
N VAL A 4 -14.12 -5.66 2.60
CA VAL A 4 -13.35 -5.58 1.35
C VAL A 4 -12.85 -6.98 1.06
N ASP A 5 -13.17 -7.52 -0.12
CA ASP A 5 -12.56 -8.75 -0.61
C ASP A 5 -11.05 -8.48 -0.79
N PRO A 6 -10.16 -9.09 0.02
CA PRO A 6 -8.72 -8.84 -0.07
C PRO A 6 -8.11 -9.41 -1.36
N TRP A 7 -8.89 -10.11 -2.18
CA TRP A 7 -8.46 -10.69 -3.46
C TRP A 7 -9.02 -9.96 -4.69
N ALA A 8 -9.87 -8.94 -4.50
CA ALA A 8 -10.30 -8.11 -5.60
C ALA A 8 -9.07 -7.38 -6.21
N PRO A 9 -8.95 -7.30 -7.55
CA PRO A 9 -7.87 -6.56 -8.19
C PRO A 9 -7.93 -5.09 -7.75
N ALA A 10 -6.80 -4.58 -7.23
CA ALA A 10 -6.73 -3.19 -6.82
C ALA A 10 -6.79 -2.27 -8.04
N GLU A 11 -7.71 -1.30 -8.06
CA GLU A 11 -7.86 -0.33 -9.15
C GLU A 11 -6.70 0.69 -9.17
N ALA A 12 -6.20 1.07 -7.99
CA ALA A 12 -5.04 1.95 -7.81
C ALA A 12 -4.37 1.69 -6.46
N VAL A 13 -3.04 1.77 -6.39
CA VAL A 13 -2.29 1.77 -5.12
C VAL A 13 -1.85 3.17 -4.76
N SER A 14 -2.34 3.70 -3.64
CA SER A 14 -1.90 4.96 -3.05
C SER A 14 -1.65 4.80 -1.55
N VAL A 15 -0.82 5.69 -0.98
CA VAL A 15 -0.56 5.72 0.47
C VAL A 15 -0.89 7.12 0.99
N PRO A 16 -2.01 7.30 1.71
CA PRO A 16 -2.35 8.56 2.34
C PRO A 16 -1.53 8.78 3.61
N ASP A 17 -0.97 9.98 3.74
CA ASP A 17 -0.34 10.43 4.98
C ASP A 17 -1.39 11.12 5.84
N ALA A 18 -1.58 10.61 7.07
CA ALA A 18 -2.57 11.12 8.00
C ALA A 18 -1.97 11.41 9.37
N ARG A 19 -2.53 12.40 10.07
CA ARG A 19 -2.22 12.68 11.48
C ARG A 19 -3.46 12.62 12.33
N ALA A 20 -3.34 12.04 13.52
CA ALA A 20 -4.36 12.10 14.53
C ALA A 20 -4.32 13.45 15.26
N ASN A 21 -5.48 14.05 15.50
CA ASN A 21 -5.63 15.15 16.44
C ASN A 21 -5.60 14.61 17.89
N ARG A 22 -5.70 15.51 18.88
CA ARG A 22 -5.65 15.15 20.31
C ARG A 22 -6.82 14.25 20.78
N GLN A 23 -7.86 14.12 19.97
CA GLN A 23 -9.03 13.26 20.21
C GLN A 23 -8.93 11.93 19.45
N GLY A 24 -7.85 11.69 18.73
CA GLY A 24 -7.66 10.47 17.93
C GLY A 24 -8.31 10.51 16.54
N HIS A 25 -8.88 11.64 16.12
CA HIS A 25 -9.44 11.77 14.76
C HIS A 25 -8.31 11.99 13.76
N PHE A 26 -8.26 11.15 12.73
CA PHE A 26 -7.26 11.27 11.67
C PHE A 26 -7.71 12.25 10.59
N VAL A 27 -6.77 13.10 10.15
CA VAL A 27 -6.94 13.99 9.00
C VAL A 27 -5.86 13.65 7.98
N VAL A 28 -6.28 13.43 6.73
CA VAL A 28 -5.37 13.20 5.59
C VAL A 28 -4.73 14.54 5.20
N ILE A 29 -3.42 14.51 4.98
CA ILE A 29 -2.60 15.71 4.72
C ILE A 29 -1.99 15.65 3.33
N ASP A 30 -1.63 14.45 2.90
CA ASP A 30 -1.08 14.20 1.57
C ASP A 30 -1.50 12.81 1.08
N VAL A 31 -1.51 12.63 -0.23
CA VAL A 31 -1.78 11.34 -0.87
C VAL A 31 -0.70 11.05 -1.89
N ASN A 32 0.14 10.06 -1.57
CA ASN A 32 1.15 9.58 -2.49
C ASN A 32 0.49 8.69 -3.55
N MET A 33 0.18 9.27 -4.73
CA MET A 33 -0.35 8.53 -5.88
C MET A 33 0.68 7.60 -6.52
N LYS A 34 1.98 7.79 -6.23
CA LYS A 34 3.08 6.92 -6.65
C LYS A 34 3.95 6.54 -5.46
N PRO A 35 3.48 5.63 -4.58
CA PRO A 35 4.22 5.28 -3.38
C PRO A 35 5.56 4.62 -3.71
N ASN A 36 6.52 4.72 -2.78
CA ASN A 36 7.73 3.90 -2.84
C ASN A 36 7.33 2.43 -2.71
N SER A 37 7.87 1.56 -3.56
CA SER A 37 7.61 0.12 -3.57
C SER A 37 8.82 -0.71 -3.14
N THR A 38 9.78 -0.14 -2.41
CA THR A 38 10.96 -0.91 -1.94
C THR A 38 10.54 -2.17 -1.16
N GLY A 39 10.99 -3.33 -1.65
CA GLY A 39 10.71 -4.64 -1.06
C GLY A 39 11.72 -5.10 -0.02
N PRO A 40 11.35 -6.12 0.79
CA PRO A 40 12.24 -6.77 1.72
C PRO A 40 13.31 -7.59 0.96
N GLY A 41 14.50 -7.75 1.56
CA GLY A 41 15.52 -8.68 1.05
C GLY A 41 16.80 -8.06 0.48
N ARG A 42 16.99 -6.74 0.57
CA ARG A 42 18.33 -6.16 0.39
C ARG A 42 19.22 -6.62 1.55
N PRO A 43 20.46 -7.09 1.32
CA PRO A 43 21.38 -7.46 2.38
C PRO A 43 21.49 -6.35 3.45
N GLY A 44 21.34 -6.72 4.73
CA GLY A 44 21.35 -5.78 5.86
C GLY A 44 20.08 -4.95 6.04
N ARG A 45 19.00 -5.19 5.28
CA ARG A 45 17.73 -4.42 5.34
C ARG A 45 16.49 -5.29 5.48
N ALA A 46 16.59 -6.38 6.23
CA ALA A 46 15.49 -7.31 6.44
C ALA A 46 14.20 -6.64 6.97
N ASN A 47 14.35 -5.57 7.77
CA ASN A 47 13.23 -4.86 8.41
C ASN A 47 12.89 -3.51 7.74
N GLN A 48 13.36 -3.25 6.53
CA GLN A 48 13.14 -1.96 5.84
C GLN A 48 12.25 -2.13 4.61
N ALA A 49 10.98 -2.43 4.83
CA ALA A 49 9.96 -2.42 3.79
C ALA A 49 9.36 -1.01 3.62
N SER A 50 8.91 -0.71 2.40
CA SER A 50 8.10 0.49 2.13
C SER A 50 6.75 0.45 2.88
N LEU A 51 6.13 1.62 3.12
CA LEU A 51 4.82 1.70 3.80
C LEU A 51 3.75 0.87 3.09
N VAL A 52 3.75 0.86 1.75
CA VAL A 52 2.87 0.00 0.96
C VAL A 52 3.16 -1.48 1.18
N GLY A 53 4.43 -1.87 1.30
CA GLY A 53 4.83 -3.24 1.62
C GLY A 53 4.40 -3.66 3.03
N ILE A 54 4.51 -2.76 4.02
CA ILE A 54 4.04 -2.99 5.39
C ILE A 54 2.51 -3.16 5.41
N ALA A 55 1.78 -2.29 4.70
CA ALA A 55 0.33 -2.38 4.60
C ALA A 55 -0.12 -3.68 3.91
N ALA A 56 0.50 -4.04 2.78
CA ALA A 56 0.21 -5.28 2.07
C ALA A 56 0.44 -6.52 2.96
N SER A 57 1.56 -6.55 3.70
CA SER A 57 1.83 -7.63 4.65
C SER A 57 0.79 -7.70 5.77
N ALA A 58 0.29 -6.56 6.26
CA ALA A 58 -0.77 -6.52 7.27
C ALA A 58 -2.13 -7.02 6.74
N LEU A 59 -2.35 -6.92 5.43
CA LEU A 59 -3.49 -7.48 4.71
C LEU A 59 -3.27 -8.95 4.29
N GLY A 60 -2.13 -9.55 4.61
CA GLY A 60 -1.81 -10.95 4.29
C GLY A 60 -1.18 -11.17 2.91
N TRP A 61 -0.87 -10.13 2.16
CA TRP A 61 -0.21 -10.25 0.87
C TRP A 61 1.29 -10.44 1.02
N THR A 62 1.86 -11.33 0.20
CA THR A 62 3.29 -11.37 -0.06
C THR A 62 3.73 -10.16 -0.88
N TYR A 63 5.00 -9.79 -0.79
CA TYR A 63 5.55 -8.72 -1.63
C TYR A 63 5.42 -9.04 -3.14
N ARG A 64 5.44 -10.32 -3.52
CA ARG A 64 5.20 -10.73 -4.91
C ARG A 64 3.78 -10.41 -5.36
N GLU A 65 2.78 -10.72 -4.55
CA GLU A 65 1.37 -10.40 -4.84
C GLU A 65 1.14 -8.90 -4.91
N LEU A 66 1.76 -8.13 -4.01
CA LEU A 66 1.73 -6.67 -4.09
C LEU A 66 2.24 -6.15 -5.44
N ILE A 67 3.40 -6.62 -5.89
CA ILE A 67 3.97 -6.18 -7.18
C ILE A 67 3.11 -6.64 -8.36
N ALA A 68 2.56 -7.86 -8.32
CA ALA A 68 1.66 -8.35 -9.35
C ALA A 68 0.39 -7.48 -9.46
N ASN A 69 -0.19 -7.10 -8.32
CA ASN A 69 -1.37 -6.24 -8.27
C ASN A 69 -1.08 -4.78 -8.68
N ILE A 70 0.10 -4.24 -8.36
CA ILE A 70 0.51 -2.92 -8.89
C ILE A 70 0.71 -3.01 -10.41
N ALA A 71 1.32 -4.08 -10.91
CA ALA A 71 1.56 -4.24 -12.35
C ALA A 71 0.28 -4.47 -13.16
N SER A 72 -0.76 -5.06 -12.56
CA SER A 72 -2.07 -5.25 -13.21
C SER A 72 -2.90 -3.96 -13.27
N GLN A 73 -2.49 -2.90 -12.58
CA GLN A 73 -3.08 -1.56 -12.73
C GLN A 73 -2.62 -0.94 -14.05
N SER A 74 -3.19 -1.40 -15.15
CA SER A 74 -3.06 -0.75 -16.45
C SER A 74 -4.01 0.42 -16.54
N TRP A 75 -3.54 1.55 -17.06
CA TRP A 75 -4.41 2.64 -17.46
C TRP A 75 -5.34 2.13 -18.56
N MET A 76 -6.65 2.32 -18.39
CA MET A 76 -7.56 2.18 -19.53
C MET A 76 -7.20 3.30 -20.52
N ALA A 77 -6.67 2.91 -21.68
CA ALA A 77 -6.49 3.85 -22.78
C ALA A 77 -7.89 4.33 -23.19
N TYR A 78 -8.12 5.64 -23.10
CA TYR A 78 -9.29 6.31 -23.65
C TYR A 78 -9.26 6.29 -25.19
#